data_AF-A0A1G0X229-F1
#
_entry.id   AF-A0A1G0X229-F1
#
_cell.length_a   1.000
_cell.length_b   1.000
_cell.length_c   1.000
_cell.angle_alpha   90.00
_cell.angle_beta   90.00
_cell.angle_gamma   90.00
#
_symmetry.space_group_name_H-M   'P 1'
#
loop_
_entity.id
_entity.type
_entity.pdbx_description
1 polymer ?
#
loop_
_entity_poly.entity_id
_entity_poly.type
_entity_poly.pdbx_seq_one_letter_code
_entity_poly.pdbx_strand_id
1 'polypeptide(L)'
;MEQPSINHNQGVERLEARISADKKKVLKNAALLSGRTLTDFVVNSAYEAAVRVIQEYQQLHLTAADRDIFIATLLNPPNASTRLLNAIQEYKRNVESK
;
A
#
# COMPACT_ATOMS: atom_id res chain seq x y z
N MET A 1 -1.58 -15.43 -26.21
CA MET A 1 -1.59 -14.47 -25.09
C MET A 1 -2.12 -15.22 -23.88
N GLU A 2 -1.24 -15.75 -23.06
CA GLU A 2 -1.63 -16.43 -21.82
C GLU A 2 -2.02 -15.35 -20.81
N GLN A 3 -3.30 -15.29 -20.49
CA GLN A 3 -3.77 -14.51 -19.34
C GLN A 3 -3.39 -15.32 -18.09
N PRO A 4 -2.62 -14.75 -17.14
CA PRO A 4 -2.31 -15.45 -15.91
C PRO A 4 -3.62 -15.64 -15.13
N SER A 5 -4.01 -16.91 -14.96
CA SER A 5 -5.12 -17.32 -14.12
C SER A 5 -4.76 -17.01 -12.67
N ILE A 6 -5.16 -15.84 -12.18
CA ILE A 6 -5.18 -15.59 -10.74
C ILE A 6 -6.21 -16.55 -10.16
N ASN A 7 -5.73 -17.65 -9.59
CA ASN A 7 -6.54 -18.56 -8.79
C ASN A 7 -7.14 -17.76 -7.64
N HIS A 8 -8.37 -17.28 -7.83
CA HIS A 8 -9.14 -16.72 -6.74
C HIS A 8 -9.63 -17.90 -5.91
N ASN A 9 -8.80 -18.34 -4.97
CA ASN A 9 -9.27 -19.19 -3.88
C ASN A 9 -10.27 -18.34 -3.07
N GLN A 10 -11.55 -18.39 -3.47
CA GLN A 10 -12.69 -17.82 -2.72
C GLN A 10 -12.94 -18.68 -1.46
N GLY A 11 -11.89 -18.98 -0.71
CA GLY A 11 -11.95 -19.73 0.53
C GLY A 11 -12.12 -18.76 1.70
N VAL A 12 -13.04 -19.08 2.63
CA VAL A 12 -13.10 -18.37 3.91
C VAL A 12 -11.81 -18.68 4.67
N GLU A 13 -10.96 -17.67 4.86
CA GLU A 13 -9.75 -17.79 5.66
C GLU A 13 -9.97 -17.33 7.10
N ARG A 14 -9.27 -17.98 8.04
CA ARG A 14 -9.42 -17.70 9.47
C ARG A 14 -8.32 -16.77 9.95
N LEU A 15 -8.73 -15.61 10.47
CA LEU A 15 -7.84 -14.71 11.21
C LEU A 15 -7.77 -15.13 12.68
N GLU A 16 -6.60 -15.56 13.16
CA GLU A 16 -6.37 -15.90 14.56
C GLU A 16 -5.59 -14.79 15.27
N ALA A 17 -6.13 -14.27 16.37
CA ALA A 17 -5.46 -13.29 17.22
C ALA A 17 -5.79 -13.51 18.69
N ARG A 18 -4.77 -13.39 19.55
CA ARG A 18 -4.93 -13.39 21.01
C ARG A 18 -4.89 -11.96 21.51
N ILE A 19 -5.89 -11.57 22.29
CA ILE A 19 -6.00 -10.25 22.90
C ILE A 19 -6.20 -10.35 24.41
N SER A 20 -5.76 -9.33 25.14
CA SER A 20 -6.04 -9.24 26.58
C SER A 20 -7.52 -9.00 26.84
N ALA A 21 -7.97 -9.30 28.06
CA ALA A 21 -9.34 -9.07 28.48
C ALA A 21 -9.76 -7.59 28.35
N ASP A 22 -8.85 -6.66 28.65
CA ASP A 22 -9.15 -5.22 28.58
C ASP A 22 -9.32 -4.74 27.13
N LYS A 23 -8.46 -5.22 26.22
CA LYS A 23 -8.65 -4.97 24.78
C LYS A 23 -9.99 -5.52 24.29
N LYS A 24 -10.38 -6.72 24.73
CA LYS A 24 -11.67 -7.31 24.39
C LYS A 24 -12.86 -6.47 24.89
N LYS A 25 -12.78 -5.90 26.10
CA LYS A 25 -13.84 -5.02 26.64
C LYS A 25 -14.03 -3.76 25.79
N VAL A 26 -12.94 -3.11 25.41
CA VAL A 26 -12.97 -1.91 24.56
C VAL A 26 -13.58 -2.22 23.19
N LEU A 27 -13.10 -3.28 22.54
CA LEU A 27 -13.62 -3.69 21.23
C LEU A 27 -15.10 -4.07 21.29
N LYS A 28 -15.54 -4.75 22.38
CA LYS A 28 -16.95 -5.11 22.56
C LYS A 28 -17.83 -3.87 22.73
N ASN A 29 -17.38 -2.87 23.47
CA ASN A 29 -18.11 -1.61 23.63
C ASN A 29 -18.20 -0.87 22.29
N ALA A 30 -17.10 -0.76 21.56
CA ALA A 30 -17.08 -0.11 20.25
C ALA A 30 -17.99 -0.83 19.22
N ALA A 31 -18.01 -2.16 19.24
CA ALA A 31 -18.91 -2.97 18.42
C ALA A 31 -20.39 -2.69 18.75
N LEU A 32 -20.73 -2.65 20.05
CA LEU A 32 -22.07 -2.31 20.53
C LEU A 32 -22.51 -0.92 20.06
N LEU A 33 -21.65 0.10 20.24
CA LEU A 33 -21.93 1.47 19.79
C LEU A 33 -22.09 1.58 18.27
N SER A 34 -21.40 0.71 17.53
CA SER A 34 -21.49 0.65 16.07
C SER A 34 -22.67 -0.20 15.57
N GLY A 35 -23.47 -0.81 16.46
CA GLY A 35 -24.61 -1.66 16.08
C GLY A 35 -24.23 -2.98 15.40
N ARG A 36 -23.00 -3.49 15.62
CA ARG A 36 -22.46 -4.69 14.98
C ARG A 36 -21.91 -5.71 15.98
N THR A 37 -21.76 -6.96 15.54
CA THR A 37 -21.15 -8.00 16.37
C THR A 37 -19.66 -7.70 16.60
N LEU A 38 -19.07 -8.25 17.66
CA LEU A 38 -17.64 -8.08 17.93
C LEU A 38 -16.78 -8.59 16.76
N THR A 39 -17.12 -9.74 16.19
CA THR A 39 -16.39 -10.31 15.05
C THR A 39 -16.46 -9.40 13.84
N ASP A 40 -17.67 -8.95 13.49
CA ASP A 40 -17.88 -8.06 12.34
C ASP A 40 -17.19 -6.71 12.52
N PHE A 41 -17.22 -6.14 13.73
CA PHE A 41 -16.47 -4.94 14.09
C PHE A 41 -14.96 -5.15 13.86
N VAL A 42 -14.38 -6.22 14.41
CA VAL A 42 -12.93 -6.46 14.34
C VAL A 42 -12.48 -6.69 12.91
N VAL A 43 -13.19 -7.51 12.14
CA VAL A 43 -12.84 -7.80 10.74
C VAL A 43 -12.90 -6.53 9.90
N ASN A 44 -13.99 -5.76 9.98
CA ASN A 44 -14.12 -4.53 9.20
C ASN A 44 -13.11 -3.46 9.63
N SER A 45 -12.89 -3.27 10.93
CA SER A 45 -11.90 -2.30 11.41
C SER A 45 -10.47 -2.68 11.01
N ALA A 46 -10.13 -3.97 11.02
CA ALA A 46 -8.83 -4.42 10.55
C ALA A 46 -8.67 -4.19 9.03
N TYR A 47 -9.72 -4.47 8.25
CA TYR A 47 -9.72 -4.23 6.81
C TYR A 47 -9.62 -2.73 6.47
N GLU A 48 -10.41 -1.87 7.11
CA GLU A 48 -10.34 -0.41 6.94
C GLU A 48 -8.94 0.15 7.25
N ALA A 49 -8.33 -0.32 8.34
CA ALA A 49 -6.97 0.06 8.69
C ALA A 49 -5.95 -0.41 7.65
N ALA A 50 -6.07 -1.64 7.15
CA ALA A 50 -5.19 -2.17 6.12
C ALA A 50 -5.31 -1.38 4.81
N VAL A 51 -6.53 -1.06 4.36
CA VAL A 51 -6.77 -0.23 3.17
C VAL A 51 -6.11 1.14 3.32
N ARG A 52 -6.26 1.78 4.49
CA ARG A 52 -5.65 3.08 4.75
C ARG A 52 -4.13 3.02 4.66
N VAL A 53 -3.50 2.05 5.31
CA VAL A 53 -2.04 1.87 5.25
C VAL A 53 -1.57 1.63 3.82
N ILE A 54 -2.26 0.78 3.06
CA ILE A 54 -1.89 0.53 1.65
C ILE A 54 -1.99 1.82 0.84
N GLN A 55 -3.06 2.59 1.01
CA GLN A 55 -3.24 3.87 0.32
C GLN A 55 -2.15 4.87 0.70
N GLU A 56 -1.84 5.02 1.98
CA GLU A 56 -0.78 5.91 2.46
C GLU A 56 0.59 5.60 1.85
N TYR A 57 0.91 4.32 1.65
CA TYR A 57 2.20 3.91 1.07
C TYR A 57 2.22 3.91 -0.47
N GLN A 58 1.08 3.77 -1.13
CA GLN A 58 0.99 3.68 -2.60
C GLN A 58 0.61 5.00 -3.27
N GLN A 59 0.03 5.95 -2.55
CA GLN A 59 -0.37 7.23 -3.11
C GLN A 59 0.72 8.28 -2.95
N LEU A 60 1.11 8.86 -4.08
CA LEU A 60 2.03 9.99 -4.12
C LEU A 60 1.20 11.28 -4.06
N HIS A 61 1.17 11.91 -2.89
CA HIS A 61 0.48 13.19 -2.71
C HIS A 61 1.37 14.34 -3.20
N LEU A 62 0.98 14.96 -4.31
CA LEU A 62 1.67 16.14 -4.86
C LEU A 62 0.96 17.42 -4.46
N THR A 63 1.73 18.47 -4.17
CA THR A 63 1.17 19.83 -4.18
C THR A 63 0.71 20.18 -5.59
N ALA A 64 -0.11 21.24 -5.75
CA ALA A 64 -0.51 21.68 -7.08
C ALA A 64 0.70 22.02 -7.97
N ALA A 65 1.72 22.67 -7.39
CA ALA A 65 2.96 23.00 -8.08
C ALA A 65 3.74 21.74 -8.51
N ASP A 66 3.91 20.77 -7.61
CA ASP A 66 4.62 19.53 -7.92
C ASP A 66 3.87 18.69 -8.96
N ARG A 67 2.53 18.69 -8.92
CA ARG A 67 1.69 18.05 -9.93
C ARG A 67 1.92 18.65 -11.30
N ASP A 68 1.93 19.98 -11.40
CA ASP A 68 2.10 20.66 -12.69
C ASP A 68 3.50 20.37 -13.27
N ILE A 69 4.54 20.38 -12.42
CA ILE A 69 5.90 19.96 -12.80
C ILE A 69 5.92 18.50 -13.25
N PHE A 70 5.30 17.60 -12.47
CA PHE A 70 5.26 16.16 -12.77
C PHE A 70 4.58 15.88 -14.11
N ILE A 71 3.40 16.46 -14.35
CA ILE A 71 2.68 16.32 -15.62
C ILE A 71 3.47 16.93 -16.78
N ALA A 72 4.03 18.14 -16.62
CA ALA A 72 4.86 18.76 -17.65
C ALA A 72 6.07 17.89 -18.01
N THR A 73 6.70 17.26 -17.01
CA THR A 73 7.83 16.35 -17.18
C THR A 73 7.42 15.04 -17.87
N LEU A 74 6.22 14.51 -17.59
CA LEU A 74 5.72 13.32 -18.30
C LEU A 74 5.40 13.61 -19.77
N LEU A 75 4.83 14.78 -20.06
CA LEU A 75 4.48 15.19 -21.42
C LEU A 75 5.70 15.62 -22.24
N ASN A 76 6.69 16.24 -21.59
CA ASN A 76 7.93 16.71 -22.19
C ASN A 76 9.13 16.22 -21.37
N PRO A 77 9.50 14.93 -21.50
CA PRO A 77 10.59 14.36 -20.72
C PRO A 77 11.92 15.06 -21.02
N PRO A 78 12.63 15.60 -20.00
CA PRO A 78 13.90 16.25 -20.20
C PRO A 78 14.99 15.23 -20.56
N ASN A 79 16.02 15.68 -21.27
CA ASN A 79 17.20 14.86 -21.51
C ASN A 79 17.90 14.51 -20.19
N ALA A 80 18.44 13.30 -20.11
CA ALA A 80 19.21 12.86 -18.95
C ALA A 80 20.43 13.78 -18.73
N SER A 81 20.65 14.18 -17.47
CA SER A 81 21.82 15.00 -17.12
C SER A 81 23.11 14.19 -17.23
N THR A 82 24.25 14.85 -17.49
CA THR A 82 25.58 14.21 -17.50
C THR A 82 25.86 13.47 -16.20
N ARG A 83 25.41 14.01 -15.06
CA ARG A 83 25.56 13.37 -13.75
C ARG A 83 24.75 12.07 -13.64
N LEU A 84 23.51 12.05 -14.16
CA LEU A 84 22.69 10.85 -14.20
C LEU A 84 23.29 9.79 -15.12
N LEU A 85 23.78 10.18 -16.30
CA LEU A 85 24.45 9.28 -17.23
C LEU A 85 25.69 8.63 -16.61
N ASN A 86 26.52 9.41 -15.91
CA ASN A 86 27.69 8.89 -15.20
C ASN A 86 27.30 7.91 -14.09
N ALA A 87 26.26 8.21 -13.31
CA ALA A 87 25.76 7.33 -12.24
C ALA A 87 25.22 5.99 -12.80
N ILE A 88 24.51 6.03 -13.94
CA ILE A 88 24.05 4.82 -14.63
C ILE A 88 25.25 3.97 -15.07
N GLN A 89 26.30 4.59 -15.61
CA GLN A 89 27.50 3.89 -16.05
C GLN A 89 28.29 3.27 -14.88
N GLU A 90 28.33 3.94 -13.74
CA GLU A 90 28.88 3.39 -12.50
C GLU A 90 28.07 2.21 -11.97
N TYR A 91 26.74 2.33 -11.90
CA TYR A 91 25.85 1.26 -11.50
C TYR A 91 26.03 0.00 -12.36
N LYS A 92 26.05 0.14 -13.70
CA LYS A 92 26.25 -0.98 -14.62
C LYS A 92 27.56 -1.71 -14.37
N ARG A 93 28.67 -0.98 -14.20
CA ARG A 93 29.98 -1.57 -13.86
C ARG A 93 29.95 -2.36 -12.56
N ASN A 94 29.22 -1.88 -11.55
CA ASN A 94 29.20 -2.50 -10.23
C ASN A 94 28.25 -3.71 -10.13
N VAL A 95 27.19 -3.76 -10.95
CA VAL A 95 26.22 -4.87 -10.97
C VAL A 95 26.59 -5.96 -11.97
N GLU A 96 27.19 -5.62 -13.11
CA GLU A 96 27.69 -6.61 -14.09
C GLU A 96 29.01 -7.28 -13.66
N SER A 97 29.68 -6.75 -12.63
CA SER A 97 30.91 -7.31 -12.06
C SER A 97 30.65 -8.34 -10.94
N LYS A 98 29.42 -8.85 -10.78
CA LYS A 98 29.06 -9.85 -9.77
C LYS A 98 28.54 -11.15 -10.37
#